data_AF-A0A6N7TVD1-F1
#
_entry.id   AF-A0A6N7TVD1-F1
#
_cell.length_a   1.000
_cell.length_b   1.000
_cell.length_c   1.000
_cell.angle_alpha   90.00
_cell.angle_beta   90.00
_cell.angle_gamma   90.00
#
_symmetry.space_group_name_H-M   'P 1'
#
loop_
_entity.id
_entity.type
_entity.pdbx_description
1 polymer ?
#
loop_
_entity_poly.entity_id
_entity_poly.type
_entity_poly.pdbx_seq_one_letter_code
_entity_poly.pdbx_strand_id
1 'polypeptide(L)' 'GTTTERHTPVRVNKPDRNAYPDLPKDFTYVQISAGWEHSLAVGSDGNAYAWGNNSNGRLGDGTTTERHTPVRVN' A
#
# COMPACT_ATOMS: atom_id res chain seq x y z
N GLY A 1 3.99 -7.31 -0.45
CA GLY A 1 3.22 -8.16 0.46
C GLY A 1 3.72 -9.55 0.23
N THR A 2 4.23 -10.21 1.28
CA THR A 2 4.56 -11.64 1.17
C THR A 2 3.25 -12.40 1.11
N THR A 3 3.10 -13.32 0.16
CA THR A 3 1.92 -14.20 0.01
C THR A 3 1.84 -15.27 1.11
N THR A 4 2.73 -15.21 2.11
CA THR A 4 2.85 -16.16 3.21
C THR A 4 2.43 -15.50 4.50
N GLU A 5 1.59 -16.19 5.28
CA GLU A 5 1.20 -15.79 6.63
C GLU A 5 2.45 -15.61 7.52
N ARG A 6 2.46 -14.54 8.31
CA ARG A 6 3.56 -14.19 9.21
C ARG A 6 2.98 -13.91 10.59
N HIS A 7 3.43 -14.65 11.60
CA HIS A 7 3.10 -14.40 13.01
C HIS A 7 4.13 -13.53 13.73
N THR A 8 5.18 -13.11 13.02
CA THR A 8 6.15 -12.12 13.50
C THR A 8 5.96 -10.80 12.75
N PRO A 9 6.10 -9.64 13.41
CA PRO A 9 5.97 -8.35 12.73
C PRO A 9 6.99 -8.22 11.60
N VAL A 10 6.51 -7.87 10.41
CA VAL A 10 7.33 -7.54 9.24
C VAL A 10 7.08 -6.10 8.81
N ARG A 11 8.11 -5.43 8.29
CA ARG A 11 7.93 -4.10 7.72
C ARG A 11 7.07 -4.19 6.46
N VAL A 12 6.11 -3.29 6.35
CA VAL A 12 5.35 -3.08 5.11
C VAL A 12 6.30 -2.59 4.03
N ASN A 13 6.18 -3.14 2.82
CA ASN A 13 6.94 -2.67 1.66
C ASN A 13 6.64 -1.19 1.43
N LYS A 14 7.66 -0.40 1.08
CA LYS A 14 7.41 0.99 0.67
C LYS A 14 6.81 1.03 -0.74
N PRO A 15 6.13 2.12 -1.12
CA PRO A 15 5.74 2.36 -2.50
C PRO A 15 6.98 2.40 -3.39
N ASP A 16 6.83 2.04 -4.67
CA ASP A 16 7.93 2.12 -5.62
C ASP A 16 8.35 3.58 -5.82
N ARG A 17 9.60 3.89 -5.46
CA ARG A 17 10.18 5.25 -5.61
C ARG A 17 10.33 5.66 -7.08
N ASN A 18 10.43 4.71 -8.01
CA ASN A 18 10.46 5.02 -9.43
C ASN A 18 9.08 5.49 -9.94
N ALA A 19 8.00 4.94 -9.38
CA ALA A 19 6.65 5.37 -9.67
C ALA A 19 6.28 6.67 -8.94
N TYR A 20 6.86 6.91 -7.76
CA TYR A 20 6.62 8.08 -6.91
C TYR A 20 7.93 8.83 -6.64
N PRO A 21 8.41 9.66 -7.58
CA PRO A 21 9.69 10.38 -7.42
C PRO A 21 9.66 11.42 -6.29
N ASP A 22 8.46 11.90 -5.94
CA ASP A 22 8.19 12.83 -4.84
C ASP A 22 8.12 12.15 -3.46
N LEU A 23 8.30 10.83 -3.38
CA LEU A 23 8.28 10.10 -2.11
C LEU A 23 9.39 10.62 -1.17
N PRO A 24 9.07 11.07 0.06
CA PRO A 24 10.05 11.52 1.04
C PRO A 24 11.16 10.49 1.27
N LYS A 25 12.40 10.95 1.47
CA LYS A 25 13.54 10.05 1.70
C LYS A 25 13.35 9.19 2.96
N ASP A 26 12.74 9.78 3.97
CA ASP A 26 12.38 9.24 5.27
C ASP A 26 10.92 8.77 5.34
N PHE A 27 10.33 8.40 4.19
CA PHE A 27 8.94 7.94 4.12
C PHE A 27 8.60 6.85 5.15
N THR A 28 7.51 7.09 5.87
CA THR A 28 6.91 6.15 6.81
C THR A 28 5.40 6.09 6.63
N TYR A 29 4.79 4.99 7.05
CA TYR A 29 3.34 4.91 7.24
C TYR A 29 3.00 5.43 8.63
N VAL A 30 2.08 6.38 8.70
CA VAL A 30 1.65 7.01 9.96
C VAL A 30 0.34 6.43 10.49
N GLN A 31 -0.43 5.78 9.62
CA GLN A 31 -1.66 5.08 9.98
C GLN A 31 -1.86 3.89 9.04
N ILE A 32 -2.42 2.80 9.56
CA ILE A 32 -2.75 1.60 8.77
C ILE A 32 -4.15 1.09 9.12
N SER A 33 -4.83 0.53 8.13
CA SER A 33 -6.09 -0.19 8.27
C SER A 33 -6.04 -1.45 7.39
N ALA A 34 -6.51 -2.57 7.90
CA ALA A 34 -6.58 -3.82 7.17
C ALA A 34 -8.04 -4.19 6.88
N GLY A 35 -8.33 -4.51 5.63
CA GLY A 35 -9.54 -5.22 5.23
C GLY A 35 -9.29 -6.71 5.10
N TRP A 36 -10.29 -7.45 4.61
CA TRP A 36 -10.23 -8.91 4.46
C TRP A 36 -9.04 -9.39 3.62
N GLU A 37 -8.83 -8.78 2.45
CA GLU A 37 -7.78 -9.14 1.49
C GLU A 37 -7.00 -7.93 0.96
N HIS A 38 -7.20 -6.76 1.55
CA HIS A 38 -6.52 -5.53 1.16
C HIS A 38 -6.09 -4.75 2.40
N SER A 39 -5.18 -3.81 2.22
CA SER A 39 -4.67 -2.95 3.28
C SER A 39 -4.61 -1.52 2.75
N LEU A 40 -4.83 -0.59 3.67
CA LEU A 40 -4.84 0.85 3.45
C LEU A 40 -3.88 1.49 4.43
N ALA A 41 -3.15 2.52 4.00
CA ALA A 41 -2.30 3.28 4.89
C ALA A 41 -2.21 4.75 4.46
N VAL A 42 -1.89 5.61 5.43
CA VAL A 42 -1.54 7.01 5.16
C VAL A 42 -0.02 7.14 5.28
N GLY A 43 0.59 7.70 4.24
CA GLY A 43 2.01 8.01 4.20
C GLY A 43 2.34 9.32 4.91
N SER A 44 3.59 9.47 5.35
CA SER A 44 4.12 10.72 5.89
C SER A 44 4.16 11.87 4.87
N ASP A 45 3.93 11.56 3.60
CA ASP A 45 3.75 12.52 2.50
C ASP A 45 2.31 13.05 2.38
N GLY A 46 1.41 12.63 3.27
CA GLY A 46 0.00 13.03 3.28
C GLY A 46 -0.89 12.25 2.30
N ASN A 47 -0.32 11.30 1.54
CA ASN A 47 -1.08 10.53 0.56
C ASN A 47 -1.62 9.22 1.15
N ALA A 48 -2.76 8.77 0.62
CA ALA A 48 -3.30 7.46 0.92
C ALA A 48 -2.72 6.39 -0.02
N TYR A 49 -2.48 5.21 0.53
CA TYR A 49 -1.91 4.06 -0.18
C TYR A 49 -2.77 2.82 0.05
N ALA A 50 -2.88 1.99 -0.98
CA ALA A 50 -3.60 0.73 -0.92
C ALA A 50 -2.77 -0.41 -1.54
N TRP A 51 -2.91 -1.63 -1.01
CA TRP A 51 -2.38 -2.85 -1.63
C TRP A 51 -3.21 -4.06 -1.23
N GLY A 52 -3.05 -5.15 -1.98
CA GLY A 52 -3.76 -6.41 -1.84
C GLY A 52 -4.73 -6.65 -3.00
N ASN A 53 -5.81 -7.37 -2.71
CA ASN A 53 -6.84 -7.70 -3.68
C ASN A 53 -7.56 -6.45 -4.17
N ASN A 54 -7.67 -6.32 -5.50
CA ASN A 54 -8.34 -5.20 -6.16
C ASN A 54 -9.48 -5.63 -7.08
N SER A 55 -9.97 -6.86 -6.96
CA SER A 55 -11.02 -7.40 -7.86
C SER A 55 -12.26 -6.51 -7.98
N ASN A 56 -12.55 -5.72 -6.94
CA ASN A 56 -13.67 -4.78 -6.87
C ASN A 56 -13.25 -3.29 -6.97
N GLY A 57 -12.03 -2.97 -7.43
CA GLY A 57 -11.53 -1.59 -7.50
C GLY A 57 -11.23 -0.96 -6.14
N ARG A 58 -10.98 -1.79 -5.13
CA ARG A 58 -10.84 -1.41 -3.71
C ARG A 58 -9.59 -0.57 -3.44
N LEU A 59 -8.61 -0.62 -4.33
CA LEU A 59 -7.36 0.12 -4.18
C LEU A 59 -7.46 1.56 -4.66
N GLY A 60 -8.50 1.92 -5.42
CA GLY A 60 -8.70 3.27 -5.93
C GLY A 60 -7.58 3.76 -6.86
N ASP A 61 -6.85 2.85 -7.51
CA ASP A 61 -5.78 3.16 -8.47
C ASP A 61 -6.27 3.28 -9.91
N GLY A 62 -7.60 3.33 -10.11
CA GLY A 62 -8.24 3.32 -11.42
C GLY A 62 -8.23 1.97 -12.13
N THR A 63 -7.77 0.90 -11.46
CA THR A 63 -7.75 -0.46 -12.01
C THR A 63 -8.53 -1.43 -11.13
N THR A 64 -8.70 -2.67 -11.60
CA THR A 64 -9.17 -3.82 -10.81
C THR A 64 -8.07 -4.88 -10.62
N THR A 65 -6.83 -4.53 -10.94
CA THR A 65 -5.68 -5.43 -10.86
C THR A 65 -5.11 -5.42 -9.45
N GLU A 66 -4.88 -6.60 -8.87
CA GLU A 66 -4.27 -6.71 -7.55
C GLU A 66 -2.87 -6.09 -7.50
N ARG A 67 -2.51 -5.56 -6.32
CA ARG A 67 -1.20 -4.92 -6.12
C ARG A 67 -0.54 -5.52 -4.89
N HIS A 68 0.64 -6.11 -5.06
CA HIS A 68 1.40 -6.60 -3.91
C HIS A 68 2.30 -5.53 -3.29
N THR A 69 2.43 -4.38 -3.93
CA THR A 69 3.12 -3.20 -3.39
C THR A 69 2.11 -2.05 -3.22
N PRO A 70 2.33 -1.17 -2.24
CA PRO A 70 1.46 -0.01 -2.04
C PRO A 70 1.44 0.90 -3.26
N VAL A 71 0.23 1.20 -3.73
CA VAL A 71 -0.05 2.18 -4.77
C VAL A 71 -0.84 3.34 -4.19
N ARG A 72 -0.61 4.57 -4.70
CA ARG A 72 -1.40 5.73 -4.31
C ARG A 72 -2.85 5.55 -4.72
N VAL A 73 -3.75 5.96 -3.83
CA VAL A 73 -5.17 6.10 -4.13
C VAL A 73 -5.36 7.42 -4.87
N ASN A 74 -6.10 7.40 -5.99
CA ASN A 74 -6.39 8.58 -6.81
C ASN A 74 -7.69 9.28 -6.39
#